data_AF-A0A381I6M0-F1
#
_entry.id   AF-A0A381I6M0-F1
#
_cell.length_a   1.000
_cell.length_b   1.000
_cell.length_c   1.000
_cell.angle_alpha   90.00
_cell.angle_beta   90.00
_cell.angle_gamma   90.00
#
_symmetry.space_group_name_H-M   'P 1'
#
loop_
_entity.id
_entity.type
_entity.pdbx_description
1 polymer ?
#
loop_
_entity_poly.entity_id
_entity_poly.type
_entity_poly.pdbx_seq_one_letter_code
_entity_poly.pdbx_strand_id
1 'polypeptide(L)'
;MRISKKVLALGISALLLSVSFPTSINALDKIENIQGVDKYETAGLISDKQDFTTAVLINADSTMVDGIAASGLAGVNNAAILLTNKDDIPEATLQRLNRVTKIYVIGGENSISKDVEKMLLMRRMQVIRIDGVDRVDTSYKIAGEIEKIKNSDKMFLVNGFKDEADAVSVASVAYRDGAPIILTKDIPSAEEDTDLDPWLEFLLFQYMLLEESLH
;
A
#
# COMPACT_ATOMS: atom_id res chain seq x y z
N MET A 1 35.97 -59.23 -1.02
CA MET A 1 35.68 -59.03 0.42
C MET A 1 34.17 -59.10 0.63
N ARG A 2 33.62 -60.10 1.33
CA ARG A 2 32.18 -60.18 1.64
C ARG A 2 31.92 -59.43 2.95
N ILE A 3 31.43 -58.20 2.87
CA ILE A 3 31.03 -57.43 4.05
C ILE A 3 29.78 -58.09 4.65
N SER A 4 29.78 -58.37 5.96
CA SER A 4 28.64 -59.03 6.60
C SER A 4 27.45 -58.07 6.63
N LYS A 5 26.24 -58.58 6.35
CA LYS A 5 25.01 -57.76 6.32
C LYS A 5 24.77 -56.97 7.61
N LYS A 6 25.30 -57.48 8.74
CA LYS A 6 25.25 -56.83 10.06
C LYS A 6 26.11 -55.57 10.14
N VAL A 7 27.29 -55.55 9.52
CA VAL A 7 28.19 -54.38 9.48
C VAL A 7 27.60 -53.29 8.58
N LEU A 8 26.96 -53.68 7.47
CA LEU A 8 26.26 -52.73 6.60
C LEU A 8 25.05 -52.08 7.33
N ALA A 9 24.28 -52.87 8.07
CA ALA A 9 23.14 -52.36 8.84
C ALA A 9 23.54 -51.40 9.98
N LEU A 10 24.65 -51.68 10.67
CA LEU A 10 25.21 -50.79 11.70
C LEU A 10 25.68 -49.46 11.13
N GLY A 11 26.32 -49.46 9.95
CA GLY A 11 26.75 -48.24 9.27
C GLY A 11 25.58 -47.36 8.84
N ILE A 12 24.51 -47.95 8.31
CA ILE A 12 23.30 -47.21 7.89
C ILE A 12 22.56 -46.63 9.12
N SER A 13 22.46 -47.39 10.21
CA SER A 13 21.82 -46.91 11.44
C SER A 13 22.59 -45.75 12.09
N ALA A 14 23.93 -45.77 12.06
CA ALA A 14 24.76 -44.69 12.58
C ALA A 14 24.64 -43.41 11.75
N LEU A 15 24.49 -43.53 10.43
CA LEU A 15 24.32 -42.40 9.52
C LEU A 15 22.95 -41.71 9.69
N LEU A 16 21.90 -42.48 10.01
CA LEU A 16 20.57 -41.94 10.27
C LEU A 16 20.47 -41.16 11.59
N LEU A 17 21.28 -41.51 12.59
CA LEU A 17 21.31 -40.82 13.89
C LEU A 17 22.01 -39.44 13.85
N SER A 18 22.87 -39.19 12.87
CA SER A 18 23.59 -37.90 12.74
C SER A 18 22.76 -36.77 12.11
N VAL A 19 21.55 -37.05 11.60
CA VAL A 19 20.70 -36.04 10.91
C VAL A 19 19.64 -35.42 11.84
N SER A 20 19.58 -35.82 13.11
CA SER A 20 18.54 -35.37 14.05
C SER A 20 19.02 -34.30 15.02
N PHE A 21 19.83 -33.33 14.58
CA PHE A 21 19.95 -32.09 15.33
C PHE A 21 18.66 -31.30 15.11
N PRO A 22 17.83 -31.04 16.15
CA PRO A 22 16.73 -30.10 16.00
C PRO A 22 17.36 -28.74 15.73
N THR A 23 17.36 -28.30 14.47
CA THR A 23 17.60 -26.89 14.17
C THR A 23 16.40 -26.15 14.74
N SER A 24 16.56 -25.58 15.93
CA SER A 24 15.65 -24.55 16.42
C SER A 24 15.76 -23.38 15.45
N ILE A 25 14.84 -23.31 14.48
CA ILE A 25 14.69 -22.14 13.64
C ILE A 25 14.03 -21.10 14.55
N ASN A 26 14.83 -20.20 15.13
CA ASN A 26 14.30 -19.02 15.79
C ASN A 26 13.64 -18.14 14.73
N ALA A 27 12.32 -18.23 14.64
CA ALA A 27 11.51 -17.25 13.94
C ALA A 27 11.57 -15.94 14.75
N LEU A 28 12.38 -14.98 14.27
CA LEU A 28 12.68 -13.66 14.85
C LEU A 28 13.53 -13.67 16.14
N ASP A 29 14.84 -13.52 15.98
CA ASP A 29 15.79 -13.27 17.09
C ASP A 29 15.70 -11.84 17.68
N LYS A 30 14.94 -10.92 17.06
CA LYS A 30 14.87 -9.52 17.51
C LYS A 30 13.49 -8.93 17.26
N ILE A 31 12.82 -8.53 18.34
CA ILE A 31 11.65 -7.66 18.27
C ILE A 31 12.16 -6.26 17.93
N GLU A 32 11.79 -5.77 16.75
CA GLU A 32 12.03 -4.38 16.37
C GLU A 32 10.75 -3.57 16.63
N ASN A 33 10.87 -2.56 17.49
CA ASN A 33 9.79 -1.60 17.71
C ASN A 33 10.08 -0.32 16.92
N ILE A 34 9.14 0.11 16.08
CA ILE A 34 9.21 1.36 15.33
C ILE A 34 8.13 2.29 15.90
N GLN A 35 8.55 3.24 16.74
CA GLN A 35 7.66 4.16 17.42
C GLN A 35 8.33 5.53 17.54
N GLY A 36 7.68 6.54 16.96
CA GLY A 36 8.04 7.93 17.13
C GLY A 36 7.35 8.56 18.33
N VAL A 37 7.71 9.82 18.63
CA VAL A 37 7.04 10.63 19.66
C VAL A 37 5.59 10.95 19.30
N ASP A 38 5.25 10.92 18.01
CA ASP A 38 3.92 11.10 17.47
C ASP A 38 3.75 10.29 16.15
N LYS A 39 2.60 10.46 15.50
CA LYS A 39 2.29 9.80 14.23
C LYS A 39 3.19 10.26 13.07
N TYR A 40 3.65 11.51 13.08
CA TYR A 40 4.51 12.06 12.03
C TYR A 40 5.91 11.45 12.11
N GLU A 41 6.50 11.40 13.30
CA GLU A 41 7.80 10.76 13.51
C GLU A 41 7.72 9.24 13.31
N THR A 42 6.62 8.59 13.70
CA THR A 42 6.44 7.15 13.42
C THR A 42 6.43 6.88 11.91
N ALA A 43 5.69 7.67 11.13
CA ALA A 43 5.72 7.56 9.66
C ALA A 43 7.12 7.86 9.09
N GLY A 44 7.82 8.86 9.64
CA GLY A 44 9.21 9.15 9.31
C GLY A 44 10.15 7.97 9.55
N LEU A 45 10.10 7.35 10.73
CA LEU A 45 10.92 6.19 11.08
C LEU A 45 10.60 4.95 10.22
N ILE A 46 9.34 4.75 9.84
CA ILE A 46 8.94 3.71 8.88
C ILE A 46 9.53 4.02 7.51
N SER A 47 9.46 5.28 7.05
CA SER A 47 10.03 5.69 5.76
C SER A 47 11.55 5.50 5.70
N ASP A 48 12.25 5.69 6.82
CA ASP A 48 13.71 5.50 6.91
C ASP A 48 14.13 4.01 6.78
N LYS A 49 13.19 3.05 6.76
CA LYS A 49 13.45 1.63 6.49
C LYS A 49 13.63 1.29 5.02
N GLN A 50 13.29 2.21 4.12
CA GLN A 50 13.45 2.06 2.69
C GLN A 50 14.23 3.23 2.11
N ASP A 51 14.89 3.02 0.98
CA ASP A 51 15.40 4.14 0.19
C ASP A 51 14.28 4.63 -0.75
N PHE A 52 14.08 5.94 -0.79
CA PHE A 52 13.01 6.55 -1.57
C PHE A 52 13.39 7.95 -2.04
N THR A 53 12.94 8.29 -3.25
CA THR A 53 13.03 9.64 -3.82
C THR A 53 11.67 10.19 -4.21
N THR A 54 10.62 9.37 -4.07
CA THR A 54 9.22 9.75 -4.24
C THR A 54 8.51 9.63 -2.90
N ALA A 55 7.57 10.52 -2.61
CA ALA A 55 6.72 10.43 -1.43
C ALA A 55 5.23 10.56 -1.79
N VAL A 56 4.38 9.97 -0.96
CA VAL A 56 2.94 10.21 -0.91
C VAL A 56 2.67 10.95 0.40
N LEU A 57 2.12 12.16 0.30
CA LEU A 57 1.81 13.02 1.43
C LEU A 57 0.32 13.01 1.71
N ILE A 58 -0.04 12.67 2.94
CA ILE A 58 -1.44 12.56 3.37
C ILE A 58 -1.66 13.36 4.64
N ASN A 59 -2.83 13.96 4.79
CA ASN A 59 -3.22 14.63 6.03
C ASN A 59 -3.59 13.58 7.08
N ALA A 60 -2.92 13.66 8.23
CA ALA A 60 -3.04 12.69 9.30
C ALA A 60 -4.37 12.72 10.08
N ASP A 61 -5.21 13.72 9.86
CA ASP A 61 -6.48 13.95 10.54
C ASP A 61 -7.70 13.79 9.61
N SER A 62 -7.54 14.03 8.31
CA SER A 62 -8.68 14.14 7.38
C SER A 62 -8.62 13.24 6.15
N THR A 63 -7.45 12.70 5.77
CA THR A 63 -7.30 11.92 4.52
C THR A 63 -6.59 10.59 4.76
N MET A 64 -6.71 10.02 5.97
CA MET A 64 -6.05 8.74 6.28
C MET A 64 -6.56 7.62 5.37
N VAL A 65 -7.87 7.56 5.13
CA VAL A 65 -8.50 6.53 4.28
C VAL A 65 -8.14 6.71 2.81
N ASP A 66 -8.16 7.95 2.31
CA ASP A 66 -7.67 8.27 0.96
C ASP A 66 -6.18 7.89 0.82
N GLY A 67 -5.41 8.08 1.89
CA GLY A 67 -4.01 7.66 1.98
C GLY A 67 -3.82 6.14 1.96
N ILE A 68 -4.72 5.37 2.57
CA ILE A 68 -4.75 3.91 2.45
C ILE A 68 -4.97 3.52 0.99
N ALA A 69 -5.90 4.17 0.28
CA ALA A 69 -6.12 3.91 -1.14
C ALA A 69 -4.87 4.18 -2.00
N ALA A 70 -4.02 5.12 -1.56
CA ALA A 70 -2.75 5.44 -2.20
C ALA A 70 -1.62 4.41 -1.96
N SER A 71 -1.86 3.31 -1.24
CA SER A 71 -0.83 2.29 -0.95
C SER A 71 -0.27 1.65 -2.23
N GLY A 72 -1.14 1.31 -3.20
CA GLY A 72 -0.70 0.79 -4.49
C GLY A 72 0.13 1.79 -5.29
N LEU A 73 -0.25 3.08 -5.25
CA LEU A 73 0.48 4.18 -5.89
C LEU A 73 1.87 4.35 -5.26
N ALA A 74 1.95 4.24 -3.93
CA ALA A 74 3.22 4.25 -3.23
C ALA A 74 4.10 3.06 -3.66
N GLY A 75 3.51 1.87 -3.78
CA GLY A 75 4.17 0.65 -4.24
C GLY A 75 4.80 0.77 -5.62
N VAL A 76 4.02 1.19 -6.63
CA VAL A 76 4.53 1.30 -8.02
C VAL A 76 5.59 2.39 -8.20
N ASN A 77 5.67 3.37 -7.30
CA ASN A 77 6.69 4.41 -7.31
C ASN A 77 7.86 4.15 -6.34
N ASN A 78 7.86 3.05 -5.58
CA ASN A 78 8.76 2.86 -4.43
C ASN A 78 8.81 4.11 -3.53
N ALA A 79 7.62 4.62 -3.19
CA ALA A 79 7.45 5.86 -2.47
C ALA A 79 7.22 5.64 -0.97
N ALA A 80 7.72 6.57 -0.16
CA ALA A 80 7.37 6.63 1.26
C ALA A 80 6.00 7.29 1.45
N ILE A 81 5.18 6.77 2.37
CA ILE A 81 3.97 7.45 2.83
C ILE A 81 4.35 8.32 4.03
N LEU A 82 4.16 9.62 3.92
CA LEU A 82 4.48 10.61 4.93
C LEU A 82 3.23 11.39 5.33
N LEU A 83 3.21 11.86 6.58
CA LEU A 83 2.06 12.52 7.17
C LEU A 83 2.26 14.04 7.25
N THR A 84 1.19 14.79 7.04
CA THR A 84 1.14 16.25 7.23
C THR A 84 -0.11 16.66 7.99
N ASN A 85 -0.22 17.93 8.36
CA ASN A 85 -1.48 18.53 8.74
C ASN A 85 -1.98 19.47 7.63
N LYS A 86 -3.11 20.16 7.86
CA LYS A 86 -3.78 20.94 6.81
C LYS A 86 -2.94 22.10 6.30
N ASP A 87 -2.39 22.88 7.21
CA ASP A 87 -1.82 24.18 6.89
C ASP A 87 -0.29 24.20 7.03
N ASP A 88 0.32 23.12 7.53
CA ASP A 88 1.75 23.01 7.76
C ASP A 88 2.26 21.58 7.60
N ILE A 89 3.57 21.44 7.35
CA ILE A 89 4.29 20.18 7.31
C ILE A 89 5.11 20.05 8.60
N PRO A 90 4.79 19.10 9.50
CA PRO A 90 5.55 18.89 10.72
C PRO A 90 7.03 18.63 10.46
N GLU A 91 7.88 19.09 11.38
CA GLU A 91 9.35 18.99 11.26
C GLU A 91 9.83 17.55 11.03
N ALA A 92 9.22 16.58 11.71
CA ALA A 92 9.49 15.15 11.53
C ALA A 92 9.38 14.72 10.05
N THR A 93 8.35 15.22 9.35
CA THR A 93 8.13 14.96 7.93
C THR A 93 9.08 15.78 7.06
N LEU A 94 9.29 17.06 7.35
CA LEU A 94 10.18 17.94 6.59
C LEU A 94 11.60 17.37 6.47
N GLN A 95 12.12 16.76 7.54
CA GLN A 95 13.46 16.16 7.54
C GLN A 95 13.61 15.03 6.52
N ARG A 96 12.55 14.25 6.30
CA ARG A 96 12.55 13.13 5.35
C ARG A 96 12.32 13.58 3.91
N LEU A 97 11.74 14.78 3.73
CA LEU A 97 11.54 15.38 2.40
C LEU A 97 12.84 15.87 1.74
N ASN A 98 13.98 15.93 2.43
CA ASN A 98 15.25 16.42 1.85
C ASN A 98 15.75 15.59 0.66
N ARG A 99 15.41 14.29 0.61
CA ARG A 99 15.80 13.36 -0.47
C ARG A 99 14.71 13.17 -1.54
N VAL A 100 13.56 13.83 -1.36
CA VAL A 100 12.39 13.67 -2.21
C VAL A 100 12.46 14.63 -3.40
N THR A 101 12.23 14.09 -4.59
CA THR A 101 12.19 14.83 -5.86
C THR A 101 10.79 14.92 -6.45
N LYS A 102 9.93 13.94 -6.13
CA LYS A 102 8.53 13.86 -6.58
C LYS A 102 7.63 13.58 -5.38
N ILE A 103 6.51 14.27 -5.28
CA ILE A 103 5.56 14.09 -4.19
C ILE A 103 4.13 14.09 -4.72
N TYR A 104 3.38 13.06 -4.33
CA TYR A 104 1.95 12.98 -4.53
C TYR A 104 1.24 13.53 -3.31
N VAL A 105 0.35 14.51 -3.48
CA VAL A 105 -0.46 15.08 -2.39
C VAL A 105 -1.87 14.51 -2.52
N ILE A 106 -2.31 13.73 -1.53
CA ILE A 106 -3.61 13.06 -1.58
C ILE A 106 -4.64 13.88 -0.80
N GLY A 107 -5.66 14.34 -1.52
CA GLY A 107 -6.75 15.16 -0.98
C GLY A 107 -6.75 16.60 -1.49
N GLY A 108 -7.93 17.21 -1.43
CA GLY A 108 -8.14 18.59 -1.90
C GLY A 108 -7.58 19.66 -0.95
N GLU A 109 -7.73 20.93 -1.35
CA GLU A 109 -7.21 22.09 -0.60
C GLU A 109 -7.79 22.22 0.82
N ASN A 110 -8.97 21.65 1.07
CA ASN A 110 -9.59 21.63 2.41
C ASN A 110 -8.86 20.73 3.40
N SER A 111 -8.18 19.69 2.90
CA SER A 111 -7.44 18.72 3.68
C SER A 111 -5.95 19.03 3.71
N ILE A 112 -5.36 19.42 2.59
CA ILE A 112 -3.96 19.87 2.52
C ILE A 112 -3.94 21.17 1.73
N SER A 113 -3.67 22.28 2.42
CA SER A 113 -3.81 23.61 1.88
C SER A 113 -2.89 23.83 0.67
N LYS A 114 -3.23 24.85 -0.10
CA LYS A 114 -2.40 25.31 -1.22
C LYS A 114 -1.05 25.84 -0.76
N ASP A 115 -0.94 26.31 0.48
CA ASP A 115 0.32 26.83 1.01
C ASP A 115 1.32 25.71 1.31
N VAL A 116 0.85 24.56 1.81
CA VAL A 116 1.67 23.34 1.90
C VAL A 116 2.21 22.94 0.53
N GLU A 117 1.36 22.94 -0.50
CA GLU A 117 1.79 22.63 -1.88
C GLU A 117 2.84 23.63 -2.40
N LYS A 118 2.66 24.94 -2.14
CA LYS A 118 3.67 25.95 -2.48
C LYS A 118 5.00 25.70 -1.76
N MET A 119 4.97 25.31 -0.48
CA MET A 119 6.19 24.96 0.27
C MET A 119 6.96 23.82 -0.40
N LEU A 120 6.26 22.79 -0.87
CA LEU A 120 6.86 21.67 -1.60
C LEU A 120 7.44 22.12 -2.95
N LEU A 121 6.73 22.96 -3.71
CA LEU A 121 7.21 23.51 -4.98
C LEU A 121 8.45 24.40 -4.79
N MET A 122 8.50 25.22 -3.74
CA MET A 122 9.68 26.04 -3.41
C MET A 122 10.92 25.19 -3.11
N ARG A 123 10.73 23.95 -2.65
CA ARG A 123 11.80 22.95 -2.46
C ARG A 123 12.18 22.22 -3.76
N ARG A 124 11.68 22.69 -4.91
CA ARG A 124 11.96 22.17 -6.27
C ARG A 124 11.51 20.72 -6.49
N MET A 125 10.48 20.31 -5.77
CA MET A 125 9.86 19.00 -5.97
C MET A 125 8.84 19.07 -7.11
N GLN A 126 8.70 17.99 -7.86
CA GLN A 126 7.54 17.77 -8.71
C GLN A 126 6.35 17.42 -7.81
N VAL A 127 5.36 18.30 -7.72
CA VAL A 127 4.15 18.07 -6.91
C VAL A 127 2.99 17.65 -7.81
N ILE A 128 2.34 16.55 -7.47
CA ILE A 128 1.14 16.04 -8.16
C ILE A 128 0.04 15.91 -7.12
N ARG A 129 -0.99 16.76 -7.17
CA ARG A 129 -2.17 16.63 -6.32
C ARG A 129 -3.16 15.66 -6.94
N ILE A 130 -3.69 14.75 -6.13
CA ILE A 130 -4.78 13.84 -6.49
C ILE A 130 -5.91 14.10 -5.51
N ASP A 131 -6.98 14.71 -5.99
CA ASP A 131 -8.17 15.03 -5.19
C ASP A 131 -9.45 14.67 -5.92
N GLY A 132 -10.41 14.13 -5.16
CA GLY A 132 -11.75 13.83 -5.62
C GLY A 132 -12.83 14.64 -4.92
N VAL A 133 -14.04 14.59 -5.47
CA VAL A 133 -15.23 15.17 -4.82
C VAL A 133 -15.51 14.47 -3.49
N ASP A 134 -15.20 13.18 -3.42
CA ASP A 134 -15.21 12.37 -2.20
C ASP A 134 -14.06 11.33 -2.22
N ARG A 135 -14.06 10.44 -1.21
CA ARG A 135 -13.05 9.38 -1.08
C ARG A 135 -13.13 8.34 -2.20
N VAL A 136 -14.33 8.10 -2.76
CA VAL A 136 -14.55 7.16 -3.85
C VAL A 136 -13.90 7.70 -5.12
N ASP A 137 -14.21 8.94 -5.49
CA ASP A 137 -13.61 9.63 -6.64
C ASP A 137 -12.09 9.77 -6.49
N THR A 138 -11.61 10.07 -5.28
CA THR A 138 -10.16 10.11 -4.99
C THR A 138 -9.51 8.74 -5.27
N SER A 139 -10.14 7.64 -4.85
CA SER A 139 -9.61 6.29 -5.09
C SER A 139 -9.53 5.93 -6.58
N TYR A 140 -10.52 6.33 -7.39
CA TYR A 140 -10.48 6.14 -8.84
C TYR A 140 -9.37 6.95 -9.51
N LYS A 141 -9.15 8.19 -9.08
CA LYS A 141 -8.06 9.02 -9.61
C LYS A 141 -6.69 8.47 -9.25
N ILE A 142 -6.54 7.94 -8.03
CA ILE A 142 -5.33 7.21 -7.62
C ILE A 142 -5.13 5.99 -8.53
N ALA A 143 -6.17 5.21 -8.81
CA ALA A 143 -6.11 4.06 -9.70
C ALA A 143 -5.62 4.45 -11.11
N GLY A 144 -6.14 5.56 -11.67
CA GLY A 144 -5.69 6.08 -12.95
C GLY A 144 -4.22 6.53 -12.95
N GLU A 145 -3.69 7.03 -11.83
CA GLU A 145 -2.25 7.33 -11.69
C GLU A 145 -1.39 6.05 -11.62
N ILE A 146 -1.91 4.99 -11.00
CA ILE A 146 -1.25 3.67 -10.98
C ILE A 146 -1.17 3.10 -12.41
N GLU A 147 -2.28 3.14 -13.15
CA GLU A 147 -2.39 2.57 -14.50
C GLU A 147 -1.40 3.22 -15.49
N LYS A 148 -1.13 4.52 -15.35
CA LYS A 148 -0.11 5.24 -16.13
C LYS A 148 1.31 4.68 -15.94
N ILE A 149 1.58 4.02 -14.83
CA ILE A 149 2.90 3.50 -14.45
C ILE A 149 2.97 2.00 -14.66
N LYS A 150 1.91 1.28 -14.27
CA LYS A 150 1.81 -0.17 -14.31
C LYS A 150 0.36 -0.57 -14.58
N ASN A 151 0.14 -1.30 -15.67
CA ASN A 151 -1.12 -1.99 -15.86
C ASN A 151 -1.24 -3.13 -14.83
N SER A 152 -2.32 -3.14 -14.05
CA SER A 152 -2.55 -4.10 -12.97
C SER A 152 -3.78 -4.94 -13.26
N ASP A 153 -3.59 -6.25 -13.42
CA ASP A 153 -4.69 -7.21 -13.55
C ASP A 153 -5.46 -7.46 -12.24
N LYS A 154 -5.04 -6.78 -11.16
CA LYS A 154 -5.62 -6.90 -9.82
C LYS A 154 -6.07 -5.53 -9.32
N MET A 155 -7.20 -5.51 -8.64
CA MET A 155 -7.62 -4.41 -7.77
C MET A 155 -8.22 -4.98 -6.48
N PHE A 156 -8.24 -4.16 -5.45
CA PHE A 156 -8.95 -4.46 -4.21
C PHE A 156 -10.13 -3.52 -4.07
N LEU A 157 -11.30 -4.07 -3.76
CA LEU A 157 -12.50 -3.28 -3.46
C LEU A 157 -12.74 -3.31 -1.95
N VAL A 158 -12.84 -2.15 -1.32
CA VAL A 158 -12.99 -2.04 0.13
C VAL A 158 -14.06 -1.01 0.48
N ASN A 159 -14.77 -1.24 1.60
CA ASN A 159 -15.68 -0.24 2.13
C ASN A 159 -14.86 0.91 2.69
N GLY A 160 -15.03 2.08 2.08
CA GLY A 160 -14.33 3.28 2.47
C GLY A 160 -15.00 4.03 3.61
N PHE A 161 -16.21 3.68 4.05
CA PHE A 161 -17.02 4.49 4.97
C PHE A 161 -17.42 3.76 6.26
N LYS A 162 -17.41 2.44 6.23
CA LYS A 162 -17.62 1.54 7.37
C LYS A 162 -16.45 0.58 7.40
N ASP A 163 -16.03 0.21 8.61
CA ASP A 163 -15.03 -0.84 8.81
C ASP A 163 -13.71 -0.62 8.05
N GLU A 164 -13.09 0.56 8.25
CA GLU A 164 -11.81 0.96 7.65
C GLU A 164 -10.64 -0.02 7.94
N ALA A 165 -10.83 -0.97 8.86
CA ALA A 165 -9.88 -2.03 9.19
C ALA A 165 -9.54 -2.94 8.00
N ASP A 166 -10.51 -3.20 7.12
CA ASP A 166 -10.28 -4.01 5.92
C ASP A 166 -9.33 -3.30 4.95
N ALA A 167 -9.46 -1.97 4.84
CA ALA A 167 -8.64 -1.15 3.96
C ALA A 167 -7.18 -1.17 4.44
N VAL A 168 -6.96 -1.02 5.75
CA VAL A 168 -5.63 -1.10 6.36
C VAL A 168 -5.00 -2.48 6.15
N SER A 169 -5.79 -3.55 6.28
CA SER A 169 -5.30 -4.92 6.14
C SER A 169 -4.79 -5.22 4.73
N VAL A 170 -5.45 -4.67 3.71
CA VAL A 170 -5.09 -4.83 2.30
C VAL A 170 -3.93 -3.95 1.86
N ALA A 171 -3.70 -2.81 2.52
CA ALA A 171 -2.70 -1.80 2.14
C ALA A 171 -1.31 -2.38 1.81
N SER A 172 -0.83 -3.30 2.65
CA SER A 172 0.50 -3.92 2.48
C SER A 172 0.60 -4.77 1.19
N VAL A 173 -0.48 -5.48 0.85
CA VAL A 173 -0.55 -6.31 -0.36
C VAL A 173 -0.71 -5.43 -1.59
N ALA A 174 -1.52 -4.37 -1.50
CA ALA A 174 -1.67 -3.38 -2.56
C ALA A 174 -0.34 -2.69 -2.88
N TYR A 175 0.44 -2.30 -1.85
CA TYR A 175 1.79 -1.76 -2.02
C TYR A 175 2.72 -2.76 -2.73
N ARG A 176 2.77 -4.00 -2.26
CA ARG A 176 3.64 -5.04 -2.83
C ARG A 176 3.31 -5.35 -4.30
N ASP A 177 2.02 -5.51 -4.61
CA ASP A 177 1.56 -5.89 -5.95
C ASP A 177 1.45 -4.66 -6.87
N GLY A 178 1.50 -3.44 -6.34
CA GLY A 178 1.24 -2.21 -7.07
C GLY A 178 -0.21 -2.14 -7.59
N ALA A 179 -1.15 -2.70 -6.83
CA ALA A 179 -2.54 -2.84 -7.23
C ALA A 179 -3.40 -1.69 -6.66
N PRO A 180 -4.35 -1.14 -7.44
CA PRO A 180 -5.28 -0.14 -6.93
C PRO A 180 -6.16 -0.67 -5.80
N ILE A 181 -6.48 0.22 -4.85
CA ILE A 181 -7.56 0.01 -3.87
C ILE A 181 -8.68 0.97 -4.23
N ILE A 182 -9.83 0.44 -4.58
CA ILE A 182 -11.05 1.20 -4.86
C ILE A 182 -11.92 1.23 -3.61
N LEU A 183 -12.32 2.43 -3.21
CA LEU A 183 -13.20 2.65 -2.07
C LEU A 183 -14.65 2.68 -2.54
N THR A 184 -15.54 2.00 -1.82
CA THR A 184 -16.99 2.05 -2.05
C THR A 184 -17.74 2.34 -0.75
N LYS A 185 -18.98 2.84 -0.84
CA LYS A 185 -19.84 3.08 0.33
C LYS A 185 -20.49 1.80 0.84
N ASP A 186 -20.86 0.92 -0.07
CA ASP A 186 -21.44 -0.37 0.20
C ASP A 186 -20.69 -1.40 -0.65
N ILE A 187 -20.17 -2.44 0.01
CA ILE A 187 -19.79 -3.67 -0.69
C ILE A 187 -21.06 -4.52 -0.61
N PRO A 188 -21.65 -4.94 -1.74
CA PRO A 188 -22.72 -5.93 -1.69
C PRO A 188 -22.21 -7.13 -0.88
N SER A 189 -22.91 -7.46 0.21
CA SER A 189 -22.60 -8.68 0.96
C SER A 189 -22.68 -9.84 -0.03
N ALA A 190 -21.65 -10.67 -0.09
CA ALA A 190 -21.63 -11.85 -0.97
C ALA A 190 -22.76 -12.86 -0.69
N GLU A 191 -23.60 -12.60 0.32
CA GLU A 191 -24.75 -13.41 0.71
C GLU A 191 -26.10 -12.80 0.30
N GLU A 192 -26.16 -11.60 -0.28
CA GLU A 192 -27.43 -10.99 -0.70
C GLU A 192 -27.52 -10.91 -2.24
N ASP A 193 -28.32 -11.85 -2.76
CA ASP A 193 -28.83 -12.04 -4.11
C ASP A 193 -27.90 -12.57 -5.22
N THR A 194 -28.30 -13.74 -5.72
CA THR A 194 -27.83 -14.39 -6.96
C THR A 194 -28.28 -13.69 -8.23
N ASP A 195 -28.86 -12.50 -8.12
CA ASP A 195 -29.21 -11.64 -9.24
C ASP A 195 -28.26 -10.46 -9.22
N LEU A 196 -27.34 -10.40 -10.19
CA LEU A 196 -26.40 -9.30 -10.35
C LEU A 196 -27.16 -7.97 -10.33
N ASP A 197 -26.75 -7.06 -9.43
CA ASP A 197 -27.33 -5.72 -9.33
C ASP A 197 -27.34 -5.07 -10.74
N PRO A 198 -28.50 -4.60 -11.24
CA PRO A 198 -28.61 -3.97 -12.56
C PRO A 198 -27.60 -2.85 -12.78
N TRP A 199 -27.10 -2.21 -11.72
CA TRP A 199 -26.05 -1.20 -11.79
C TRP A 199 -24.66 -1.78 -12.08
N LEU A 200 -24.36 -2.98 -11.59
CA LEU A 200 -23.13 -3.71 -11.91
C LEU A 200 -23.16 -4.24 -13.34
N GLU A 201 -24.30 -4.74 -13.82
CA GLU A 201 -24.48 -5.07 -15.23
C GLU A 201 -24.32 -3.83 -16.13
N PHE A 202 -24.88 -2.69 -15.71
CA PHE A 202 -24.73 -1.44 -16.44
C PHE A 202 -23.27 -0.95 -16.50
N LEU A 203 -22.53 -1.04 -15.40
CA LEU A 203 -21.12 -0.68 -15.34
C LEU A 203 -20.23 -1.63 -16.16
N LEU A 204 -20.49 -2.94 -16.10
CA LEU A 204 -19.81 -3.94 -16.93
C LEU A 204 -20.12 -3.74 -18.41
N PHE A 205 -21.37 -3.43 -18.76
CA PHE A 205 -21.78 -3.10 -20.13
C PHE A 205 -21.08 -1.84 -20.63
N GLN A 206 -20.98 -0.80 -19.80
CA GLN A 206 -20.32 0.45 -20.18
C GLN A 206 -18.80 0.30 -20.33
N TYR A 207 -18.19 -0.57 -19.52
CA TYR A 207 -16.79 -0.95 -19.65
C TYR A 207 -16.52 -1.77 -20.92
N MET A 208 -17.36 -2.76 -21.24
CA MET A 208 -17.25 -3.53 -22.49
C MET A 208 -17.43 -2.66 -23.75
N LEU A 209 -18.37 -1.72 -23.72
CA LEU A 209 -18.57 -0.78 -24.83
C LEU A 209 -17.38 0.18 -25.03
N LEU A 210 -16.64 0.50 -23.96
CA LEU A 210 -15.42 1.28 -24.05
C LEU A 210 -14.28 0.49 -24.68
N GLU A 211 -14.14 -0.80 -24.36
CA GLU A 211 -13.14 -1.68 -24.99
C GLU A 211 -13.43 -1.92 -26.49
N GLU A 212 -14.70 -2.10 -26.89
CA GLU A 212 -15.07 -2.23 -28.31
C GLU A 212 -14.82 -0.95 -29.12
N SER A 213 -14.79 0.23 -28.49
CA SER A 213 -14.50 1.50 -29.16
C SER A 213 -13.00 1.76 -29.42
N LEU A 214 -12.13 0.91 -28.88
CA LEU A 214 -10.67 1.02 -28.95
C LEU A 214 -10.02 0.02 -29.93
N HIS A 215 -10.83 -0.72 -30.70
CA HIS A 215 -10.40 -1.60 -31.80
C HIS A 215 -11.05 -1.20 -33.13
#